data_AF-A0A7X0TTF5-F1
#
_entry.id   AF-A0A7X0TTF5-F1
#
_cell.length_a   1.000
_cell.length_b   1.000
_cell.length_c   1.000
_cell.angle_alpha   90.00
_cell.angle_beta   90.00
_cell.angle_gamma   90.00
#
_symmetry.space_group_name_H-M   'P 1'
#
loop_
_entity.id
_entity.type
_entity.pdbx_description
1 polymer ?
#
loop_
_entity_poly.entity_id
_entity_poly.type
_entity_poly.pdbx_seq_one_letter_code
_entity_poly.pdbx_strand_id
1 'polypeptide(L)'
;MCINLTALTETVEQITQHLFDKEQCGWFDGGCMTLASAINHIYPRSIFYHISRSHDVVDHVVIYFPELDSYFDADGMQSKEALIQKMKTLESMANPTLFTMRDTHFEQIKVFADVRDLFVEYYKKQ
;
A
#
# COMPACT_ATOMS: atom_id res chain seq x y z
N MET A 1 10.68 15.49 -6.43
CA MET A 1 10.05 15.81 -5.13
C MET A 1 10.63 14.81 -4.15
N CYS A 2 11.29 15.25 -3.09
CA CYS A 2 11.81 14.30 -2.09
C CYS A 2 10.63 13.82 -1.23
N ILE A 3 10.46 12.51 -1.09
CA ILE A 3 9.42 11.95 -0.21
C ILE A 3 9.91 12.03 1.22
N ASN A 4 9.07 12.57 2.12
CA ASN A 4 9.33 12.51 3.55
C ASN A 4 8.80 11.19 4.11
N LEU A 5 9.68 10.19 4.20
CA LEU A 5 9.32 8.84 4.66
C LEU A 5 8.81 8.84 6.11
N THR A 6 9.37 9.68 6.98
CA THR A 6 8.88 9.82 8.36
C THR A 6 7.44 10.30 8.37
N ALA A 7 7.13 11.35 7.61
CA ALA A 7 5.77 11.87 7.52
C ALA A 7 4.79 10.85 6.91
N LEU A 8 5.23 10.04 5.94
CA LEU A 8 4.41 8.96 5.38
C LEU A 8 4.05 7.93 6.46
N THR A 9 5.04 7.39 7.18
CA THR A 9 4.81 6.36 8.21
C THR A 9 3.93 6.91 9.35
N GLU A 10 4.19 8.12 9.82
CA GLU A 10 3.36 8.77 10.85
C GLU A 10 1.91 8.98 10.37
N THR A 11 1.71 9.33 9.10
CA THR A 11 0.36 9.45 8.53
C THR A 11 -0.35 8.10 8.50
N VAL A 12 0.34 7.02 8.10
CA VAL A 12 -0.20 5.65 8.09
C VAL A 12 -0.68 5.24 9.48
N GLU A 13 0.15 5.43 10.50
CA GLU A 13 -0.20 5.09 11.89
C GLU A 13 -1.45 5.85 12.36
N GLN A 14 -1.54 7.16 12.06
CA GLN A 14 -2.68 7.98 12.42
C GLN A 14 -3.98 7.55 11.73
N ILE A 15 -3.93 7.18 10.45
CA ILE A 15 -5.14 6.81 9.71
C ILE A 15 -5.54 5.35 9.91
N THR A 16 -4.64 4.48 10.40
CA THR A 16 -4.92 3.04 10.61
C THR A 16 -6.11 2.87 11.56
N GLN A 17 -6.15 3.63 12.66
CA GLN A 17 -7.27 3.59 13.60
C GLN A 17 -8.58 4.04 12.93
N HIS A 18 -8.53 5.07 12.08
CA HIS A 18 -9.70 5.57 11.36
C HIS A 18 -10.28 4.53 10.39
N LEU A 19 -9.40 3.83 9.65
CA LEU A 19 -9.79 2.77 8.75
C LEU A 19 -10.48 1.61 9.51
N PHE A 20 -9.89 1.22 10.64
CA PHE A 20 -10.46 0.18 11.49
C PHE A 20 -11.81 0.59 12.08
N ASP A 21 -11.91 1.78 12.68
CA ASP A 21 -13.12 2.21 13.37
C ASP A 21 -14.29 2.43 12.40
N LYS A 22 -14.03 3.03 11.24
CA LYS A 22 -15.07 3.43 10.29
C LYS A 22 -15.49 2.33 9.34
N GLU A 23 -14.52 1.61 8.77
CA GLU A 23 -14.78 0.64 7.71
C GLU A 23 -14.67 -0.81 8.22
N GLN A 24 -14.30 -1.00 9.50
CA GLN A 24 -14.06 -2.33 10.10
C GLN A 24 -13.08 -3.14 9.25
N CYS A 25 -12.08 -2.45 8.69
CA CYS A 25 -11.18 -2.95 7.67
C CYS A 25 -9.72 -2.78 8.11
N GLY A 26 -8.90 -3.80 7.86
CA GLY A 26 -7.45 -3.72 8.02
C GLY A 26 -6.73 -3.31 6.73
N TRP A 27 -5.41 -3.17 6.81
CA TRP A 27 -4.57 -2.99 5.63
C TRP A 27 -4.72 -4.15 4.63
N PHE A 28 -4.97 -5.36 5.11
CA PHE A 28 -5.18 -6.57 4.31
C PHE A 28 -6.53 -6.63 3.55
N ASP A 29 -7.58 -5.95 4.02
CA ASP A 29 -8.95 -6.10 3.48
C ASP A 29 -9.38 -4.95 2.54
N GLY A 30 -8.43 -4.10 2.13
CA GLY A 30 -8.66 -2.96 1.24
C GLY A 30 -7.94 -1.68 1.65
N GLY A 31 -7.40 -1.65 2.87
CA GLY A 31 -6.53 -0.55 3.30
C GLY A 31 -5.34 -0.38 2.36
N CYS A 32 -4.60 -1.44 2.03
CA CYS A 32 -3.36 -1.33 1.26
C CYS A 32 -3.58 -0.63 -0.10
N MET A 33 -4.70 -0.94 -0.76
CA MET A 33 -5.09 -0.27 -2.00
C MET A 33 -5.45 1.20 -1.77
N THR A 34 -6.12 1.51 -0.66
CA THR A 34 -6.45 2.89 -0.25
C THR A 34 -5.18 3.70 0.04
N LEU A 35 -4.20 3.13 0.74
CA LEU A 35 -2.89 3.74 1.00
C LEU A 35 -2.10 3.95 -0.29
N ALA A 36 -1.98 2.93 -1.13
CA ALA A 36 -1.30 3.04 -2.42
C ALA A 36 -1.97 4.11 -3.30
N SER A 37 -3.31 4.18 -3.30
CA SER A 37 -4.06 5.24 -3.99
C SER A 37 -3.73 6.63 -3.45
N ALA A 38 -3.68 6.80 -2.13
CA ALA A 38 -3.36 8.07 -1.49
C ALA A 38 -1.93 8.53 -1.79
N ILE A 39 -0.96 7.62 -1.68
CA ILE A 39 0.44 7.89 -1.99
C ILE A 39 0.61 8.25 -3.46
N ASN A 40 -0.02 7.51 -4.39
CA ASN A 40 0.09 7.81 -5.82
C ASN A 40 -0.47 9.19 -6.16
N HIS A 41 -1.51 9.64 -5.46
CA HIS A 41 -2.04 11.00 -5.61
C HIS A 41 -1.02 12.09 -5.23
N ILE A 42 -0.21 11.86 -4.19
CA ILE A 42 0.83 12.80 -3.75
C ILE A 42 2.11 12.65 -4.57
N TYR A 43 2.42 11.43 -5.01
CA TYR A 43 3.61 11.08 -5.76
C TYR A 43 3.25 10.24 -7.00
N PRO A 44 2.88 10.88 -8.14
CA PRO A 44 2.37 10.19 -9.33
C PRO A 44 3.39 9.31 -10.07
N ARG A 45 4.67 9.40 -9.73
CA ARG A 45 5.74 8.57 -10.33
C ARG A 45 5.86 7.20 -9.68
N SER A 46 5.09 6.95 -8.63
CA SER A 46 5.00 5.63 -8.01
C SER A 46 4.24 4.66 -8.90
N ILE A 47 4.48 3.36 -8.70
CA ILE A 47 3.90 2.29 -9.51
C ILE A 47 3.18 1.30 -8.60
N PHE A 48 1.95 0.95 -8.96
CA PHE A 48 1.17 -0.05 -8.24
C PHE A 48 1.65 -1.47 -8.57
N TYR A 49 1.89 -2.23 -7.51
CA TYR A 49 2.16 -3.66 -7.59
C TYR A 49 1.24 -4.40 -6.63
N HIS A 50 1.13 -5.69 -6.85
CA HIS A 50 0.62 -6.60 -5.85
C HIS A 50 1.56 -7.77 -5.68
N ILE A 51 1.69 -8.22 -4.44
CA ILE A 51 2.37 -9.46 -4.12
C ILE A 51 1.31 -10.51 -3.79
N SER A 52 1.30 -11.59 -4.57
CA SER A 52 0.19 -12.53 -4.57
C SER A 52 0.62 -13.93 -4.98
N ARG A 53 -0.26 -14.89 -4.70
CA ARG A 53 -0.09 -16.32 -5.05
C ARG A 53 -0.25 -16.56 -6.55
N SER A 54 -0.97 -15.67 -7.24
CA SER A 54 -1.21 -15.77 -8.67
C SER A 54 -1.25 -14.37 -9.30
N HIS A 55 -1.14 -14.33 -10.62
CA HIS A 55 -1.19 -13.07 -11.36
C HIS A 55 -2.59 -12.43 -11.34
N ASP A 56 -3.65 -13.24 -11.28
CA ASP A 56 -5.02 -12.76 -11.49
C ASP A 56 -5.77 -12.38 -10.22
N VAL A 57 -5.23 -12.76 -9.05
CA VAL A 57 -5.79 -12.44 -7.73
C VAL A 57 -4.89 -11.46 -7.02
N VAL A 58 -5.49 -10.40 -6.47
CA VAL A 58 -4.76 -9.42 -5.67
C VAL A 58 -4.87 -9.77 -4.19
N ASP A 59 -3.80 -10.33 -3.62
CA ASP A 59 -3.73 -10.66 -2.19
C ASP A 59 -3.27 -9.45 -1.34
N HIS A 60 -2.24 -8.72 -1.79
CA HIS A 60 -1.68 -7.58 -1.05
C HIS A 60 -1.14 -6.52 -2.00
N VAL A 61 -1.63 -5.29 -1.87
CA VAL A 61 -1.20 -4.15 -2.70
C VAL A 61 0.00 -3.48 -2.04
N VAL A 62 0.99 -3.15 -2.87
CA VAL A 62 2.16 -2.36 -2.46
C VAL A 62 2.42 -1.29 -3.49
N ILE A 63 3.10 -0.23 -3.09
CA ILE A 63 3.50 0.83 -3.99
C ILE A 63 5.01 0.90 -4.14
N TYR A 64 5.50 0.94 -5.37
CA TYR A 64 6.92 1.02 -5.68
C TYR A 64 7.35 2.46 -5.96
N PHE A 65 8.48 2.87 -5.39
CA PHE A 65 9.12 4.16 -5.62
C PHE A 65 10.41 3.98 -6.44
N PRO A 66 10.40 4.28 -7.76
CA PRO A 66 11.56 4.05 -8.63
C PRO A 66 12.83 4.78 -8.20
N GLU A 67 12.70 5.98 -7.60
CA GLU A 67 13.85 6.77 -7.14
C GLU A 67 14.54 6.19 -5.89
N LEU A 68 13.83 5.34 -5.14
CA LEU A 68 14.31 4.72 -3.91
C LEU A 68 14.57 3.21 -4.06
N ASP A 69 14.23 2.66 -5.24
CA ASP A 69 14.22 1.23 -5.53
C ASP A 69 13.63 0.39 -4.40
N SER A 70 12.45 0.78 -3.93
CA SER A 70 11.85 0.20 -2.72
C SER A 70 10.33 0.19 -2.80
N TYR A 71 9.73 -0.75 -2.09
CA TYR A 71 8.28 -0.96 -1.97
C TYR A 71 7.81 -0.42 -0.62
N PHE A 72 6.60 0.10 -0.59
CA PHE A 72 5.96 0.60 0.61
C PHE A 72 4.60 -0.05 0.81
N ASP A 73 4.35 -0.45 2.05
CA ASP A 73 3.04 -0.82 2.56
C ASP A 73 2.88 -0.27 3.98
N ALA A 74 1.92 -0.79 4.75
CA ALA A 74 1.63 -0.33 6.09
C ALA A 74 2.83 -0.43 7.07
N ASP A 75 3.81 -1.29 6.81
CA ASP A 75 4.99 -1.45 7.67
C ASP A 75 6.16 -0.54 7.26
N GLY A 76 5.97 0.26 6.21
CA GLY A 76 6.97 1.20 5.71
C GLY A 76 7.75 0.69 4.49
N MET A 77 8.94 1.28 4.29
CA MET A 77 9.79 1.01 3.14
C MET A 77 10.58 -0.29 3.29
N GLN A 78 10.63 -1.08 2.23
CA GLN A 78 11.32 -2.36 2.20
C GLN A 78 11.80 -2.72 0.78
N SER A 79 12.87 -3.50 0.70
CA SER A 79 13.32 -4.07 -0.58
C SER A 79 12.34 -5.14 -1.07
N LYS A 80 12.48 -5.53 -2.34
CA LYS A 80 11.69 -6.63 -2.92
C LYS A 80 11.85 -7.93 -2.14
N GLU A 81 13.08 -8.26 -1.74
CA GLU A 81 13.42 -9.47 -1.01
C GLU A 81 12.79 -9.48 0.38
N ALA A 82 12.85 -8.34 1.09
CA ALA A 82 12.23 -8.16 2.40
C ALA A 82 10.70 -8.30 2.30
N LEU A 83 10.07 -7.69 1.30
CA LEU A 83 8.63 -7.82 1.06
C LEU A 83 8.23 -9.28 0.77
N ILE A 84 8.97 -9.97 -0.10
CA ILE A 84 8.73 -11.39 -0.41
C ILE A 84 8.87 -12.24 0.84
N GLN A 85 9.90 -11.98 1.67
CA GLN A 85 10.11 -12.71 2.90
C GLN A 85 8.98 -12.47 3.90
N LYS A 86 8.54 -11.22 4.07
CA LYS A 86 7.39 -10.82 4.90
C LYS A 86 6.15 -11.63 4.51
N MET A 87 5.82 -11.67 3.22
CA MET A 87 4.63 -12.41 2.74
C MET A 87 4.74 -13.92 3.00
N LYS A 88 5.95 -14.50 2.93
CA LYS A 88 6.15 -15.92 3.26
C LYS A 88 5.96 -16.20 4.75
N THR A 89 6.50 -15.35 5.61
CA THR A 89 6.61 -15.63 7.04
C THR A 89 5.43 -15.14 7.86
N LEU A 90 4.93 -13.93 7.57
CA LEU A 90 3.84 -13.32 8.35
C LEU A 90 2.49 -13.68 7.73
N GLU A 91 2.36 -13.55 6.40
CA GLU A 91 1.11 -13.83 5.69
C GLU A 91 0.93 -15.30 5.28
N SER A 92 1.90 -16.16 5.63
CA SER A 92 1.92 -17.59 5.27
C SER A 92 1.64 -17.86 3.79
N MET A 93 2.09 -16.95 2.91
CA MET A 93 1.84 -17.06 1.48
C MET A 93 2.82 -18.09 0.87
N ALA A 94 2.28 -19.11 0.22
CA ALA A 94 3.09 -20.05 -0.54
C ALA A 94 3.51 -19.43 -1.88
N ASN A 95 4.82 -19.29 -2.11
CA ASN A 95 5.42 -18.75 -3.33
C ASN A 95 4.90 -17.35 -3.75
N PRO A 96 4.96 -16.34 -2.85
CA PRO A 96 4.52 -14.99 -3.19
C PRO A 96 5.34 -14.45 -4.36
N THR A 97 4.63 -13.93 -5.35
CA THR A 97 5.22 -13.32 -6.54
C THR A 97 4.70 -11.91 -6.69
N LEU A 98 5.59 -11.01 -7.09
CA LEU A 98 5.28 -9.61 -7.27
C LEU A 98 4.89 -9.35 -8.74
N PHE A 99 3.72 -8.75 -8.94
CA PHE A 99 3.15 -8.45 -10.25
C PHE A 99 2.77 -6.97 -10.33
N THR A 100 3.02 -6.34 -11.47
CA THR A 100 2.51 -4.98 -11.73
C THR A 100 0.99 -5.02 -11.84
N MET A 101 0.30 -4.07 -11.20
CA MET A 101 -1.16 -4.00 -11.32
C MET A 101 -1.59 -3.61 -12.74
N ARG A 102 -2.73 -4.15 -13.17
CA ARG A 102 -3.42 -3.83 -14.42
C ARG A 102 -4.85 -3.38 -14.10
N ASP A 103 -5.54 -2.79 -15.08
CA ASP A 103 -6.90 -2.24 -14.91
C ASP A 103 -7.87 -3.20 -14.18
N THR A 104 -7.86 -4.48 -14.57
CA THR A 104 -8.70 -5.53 -13.98
C THR A 104 -8.39 -5.83 -12.51
N HIS A 105 -7.21 -5.47 -12.02
CA HIS A 105 -6.82 -5.69 -10.62
C HIS A 105 -7.42 -4.61 -9.70
N PHE A 106 -7.59 -3.39 -10.20
CA PHE A 106 -8.17 -2.28 -9.42
C PHE A 106 -9.65 -2.50 -9.09
N GLU A 107 -10.36 -3.30 -9.89
CA GLU A 107 -11.77 -3.63 -9.67
C GLU A 107 -11.97 -4.66 -8.54
N GLN A 108 -10.91 -5.36 -8.12
CA GLN A 108 -10.99 -6.41 -7.09
C GLN A 108 -10.99 -5.87 -5.67
N ILE A 109 -10.46 -4.66 -5.46
CA ILE A 109 -10.25 -4.09 -4.13
C ILE A 109 -10.87 -2.70 -4.03
N LYS A 110 -11.70 -2.51 -3.01
CA LYS A 110 -12.32 -1.22 -2.71
C LYS A 110 -11.27 -0.20 -2.27
N VAL A 111 -11.36 1.01 -2.81
CA VAL A 111 -10.68 2.20 -2.26
C VAL A 111 -11.66 2.94 -1.35
N PHE A 112 -11.27 3.16 -0.09
CA PHE A 112 -12.04 3.99 0.85
C PHE A 112 -11.68 5.46 0.63
N ALA A 113 -12.41 6.12 -0.27
CA ALA A 113 -12.05 7.44 -0.79
C ALA A 113 -11.93 8.52 0.31
N ASP A 114 -12.78 8.46 1.32
CA ASP A 114 -12.75 9.33 2.49
C ASP A 114 -11.48 9.15 3.33
N VAL A 115 -11.01 7.91 3.52
CA VAL A 115 -9.75 7.61 4.22
C VAL A 115 -8.56 8.02 3.37
N ARG A 116 -8.61 7.80 2.05
CA ARG A 116 -7.60 8.29 1.10
C ARG A 116 -7.47 9.81 1.20
N ASP A 117 -8.57 10.53 1.16
CA ASP A 117 -8.57 11.99 1.17
C ASP A 117 -8.06 12.51 2.53
N LEU A 118 -8.46 11.88 3.63
CA LEU A 118 -7.93 12.17 4.97
C LEU A 118 -6.41 11.95 5.06
N PHE A 119 -5.89 10.85 4.51
CA PHE A 119 -4.45 10.58 4.43
C PHE A 119 -3.73 11.73 3.72
N VAL A 120 -4.24 12.12 2.54
CA VAL A 120 -3.64 13.19 1.73
C VAL A 120 -3.64 14.52 2.48
N GLU A 121 -4.71 14.84 3.19
CA GLU A 121 -4.79 16.04 4.01
C GLU A 121 -3.79 16.03 5.17
N TYR A 122 -3.66 14.92 5.88
CA TYR A 122 -2.72 14.79 7.00
C TYR A 122 -1.28 14.88 6.53
N TYR A 123 -0.90 14.16 5.48
CA TYR A 123 0.46 14.22 4.95
C TYR A 123 0.87 15.64 4.52
N LYS A 124 -0.06 16.40 3.91
CA LYS A 124 0.22 17.79 3.46
C LYS A 124 0.39 18.81 4.59
N LYS A 125 -0.01 18.47 5.83
CA LYS A 125 0.12 19.35 7.00
C LYS A 125 1.44 19.15 7.75
N GLN A 126 2.20 18.11 7.42
CA GLN A 126 3.52 17.81 7.98
C GLN A 126 4.63 18.47 7.16
#